data_AF-A0A955BLX8-F1
#
_entry.id   AF-A0A955BLX8-F1
#
_cell.length_a   1.000
_cell.length_b   1.000
_cell.length_c   1.000
_cell.angle_alpha   90.00
_cell.angle_beta   90.00
_cell.angle_gamma   90.00
#
_symmetry.space_group_name_H-M   'P 1'
#
loop_
_entity.id
_entity.type
_entity.pdbx_description
1 polymer ?
#
loop_
_entity_poly.entity_id
_entity_poly.type
_entity_poly.pdbx_seq_one_letter_code
_entity_poly.pdbx_strand_id
1 'polypeptide(L)'
;MRFRIGTILWAFALLAAAMSTFGLLGILCAFLVVLSWALVFERKYPSTEQVFFLLILSAILFFSFVVSSVPFAQSSARHQACRTNLEEIGRALLKYQEQFPLSPENWRADLLPFLLENSRSSLALSGVAAMAFQCPEDTRSAKNFASYFAIVDPHSPWTGSTNSLAGLPDGPANTILLLETHNHNVAWTSSKNLSFEEAVEVLCGQNRCHWREGRLLERPTWVCNVLFADGKVRSLNMPLTREFAVALLTADGGEVIDPGEFERLSHPEFDYKKVYALSLFAALLLLPLLKLIGRHKERKGLAAI
;
A
#
# COMPACT_ATOMS: atom_id res chain seq x y z
N MET A 1 -13.60 -39.75 23.50
CA MET A 1 -12.15 -39.47 23.37
C MET A 1 -11.59 -39.01 24.71
N ARG A 2 -10.48 -39.56 25.20
CA ARG A 2 -9.77 -38.97 26.35
C ARG A 2 -8.95 -37.79 25.84
N PHE A 3 -9.44 -36.57 26.04
CA PHE A 3 -8.68 -35.37 25.73
C PHE A 3 -7.44 -35.33 26.63
N ARG A 4 -6.26 -35.47 26.02
CA ARG A 4 -5.01 -35.21 26.73
C ARG A 4 -4.87 -33.70 26.88
N ILE A 5 -4.40 -33.24 28.04
CA ILE A 5 -4.15 -31.81 28.32
C ILE A 5 -3.37 -31.14 27.17
N GLY A 6 -2.36 -31.84 26.60
CA GLY A 6 -1.60 -31.34 25.46
C GLY A 6 -2.41 -31.05 24.19
N THR A 7 -3.49 -31.77 23.93
CA THR A 7 -4.37 -31.49 22.76
C THR A 7 -5.17 -30.22 22.97
N ILE A 8 -5.64 -29.99 24.20
CA ILE A 8 -6.36 -28.76 24.56
C ILE A 8 -5.42 -27.56 24.43
N LEU A 9 -4.21 -27.64 25.00
CA LEU A 9 -3.20 -26.58 24.90
C LEU A 9 -2.81 -26.27 23.45
N TRP A 10 -2.62 -27.29 22.61
CA TRP A 10 -2.35 -27.10 21.18
C TRP A 10 -3.50 -26.38 20.47
N ALA A 11 -4.75 -26.76 20.73
CA ALA A 11 -5.90 -26.12 20.11
C ALA A 11 -6.03 -24.63 20.50
N PHE A 12 -5.78 -24.30 21.77
CA PHE A 12 -5.74 -22.90 22.23
C PHE A 12 -4.58 -22.12 21.60
N ALA A 13 -3.39 -22.70 21.51
CA ALA A 13 -2.25 -22.05 20.87
C ALA A 13 -2.52 -21.78 19.38
N LEU A 14 -3.13 -22.75 18.68
CA LEU A 14 -3.50 -22.62 17.27
C LEU A 14 -4.55 -21.52 17.09
N LEU A 15 -5.57 -21.48 17.95
CA LEU A 15 -6.60 -20.45 17.94
C LEU A 15 -6.00 -19.05 18.15
N ALA A 16 -5.12 -18.90 19.15
CA ALA A 16 -4.46 -17.63 19.41
C ALA A 16 -3.59 -17.16 18.23
N ALA A 17 -2.78 -18.07 17.67
CA ALA A 17 -1.95 -17.77 16.50
C ALA A 17 -2.80 -17.40 15.26
N ALA A 18 -3.91 -18.10 15.04
CA ALA A 18 -4.83 -17.82 13.96
C ALA A 18 -5.51 -16.46 14.13
N MET A 19 -6.01 -16.15 15.33
CA MET A 19 -6.62 -14.84 15.63
C MET A 19 -5.63 -13.69 15.48
N SER A 20 -4.38 -13.89 15.91
CA SER A 20 -3.33 -12.88 15.73
C SER A 20 -2.97 -12.64 14.26
N THR A 21 -3.15 -13.63 13.39
CA THR A 21 -2.78 -13.53 11.97
C THR A 21 -3.93 -13.03 11.11
N PHE A 22 -5.15 -13.53 11.35
CA PHE A 22 -6.32 -13.34 10.49
C PHE A 22 -7.47 -12.56 11.16
N GLY A 23 -7.27 -12.06 12.38
CA GLY A 23 -8.33 -11.44 13.16
C GLY A 23 -9.48 -12.42 13.45
N LEU A 24 -10.72 -11.96 13.29
CA LEU A 24 -11.91 -12.78 13.56
C LEU A 24 -12.01 -14.03 12.67
N LEU A 25 -11.55 -13.95 11.42
CA LEU A 25 -11.53 -15.11 10.51
C LEU A 25 -10.60 -16.22 11.01
N GLY A 26 -9.62 -15.88 11.85
CA GLY A 26 -8.72 -16.85 12.48
C GLY A 26 -9.43 -17.89 13.32
N ILE A 27 -10.59 -17.56 13.91
CA ILE A 27 -11.40 -18.51 14.69
C ILE A 27 -11.93 -19.63 13.79
N LEU A 28 -12.45 -19.27 12.61
CA LEU A 28 -12.95 -20.24 11.63
C LEU A 28 -11.81 -21.10 11.10
N CYS A 29 -10.67 -20.50 10.77
CA CYS A 29 -9.49 -21.23 10.32
C CYS A 29 -9.02 -22.25 11.37
N ALA A 30 -8.87 -21.82 12.64
CA ALA A 30 -8.46 -22.71 13.72
C ALA A 30 -9.48 -23.85 13.94
N PHE A 31 -10.78 -23.55 13.91
CA PHE A 31 -11.83 -24.55 14.04
C PHE A 31 -11.77 -25.61 12.94
N LEU A 32 -11.63 -25.20 11.67
CA LEU A 32 -11.51 -26.10 10.53
C LEU A 32 -10.28 -27.01 10.63
N VAL A 33 -9.15 -26.46 11.08
CA VAL A 33 -7.93 -27.23 11.30
C VAL A 33 -8.11 -28.25 12.44
N VAL A 34 -8.66 -27.84 13.58
CA VAL A 34 -8.92 -28.75 14.71
C VAL A 34 -9.90 -29.86 14.30
N LEU A 35 -10.97 -29.52 13.59
CA LEU A 35 -11.96 -30.47 13.10
C LEU A 35 -11.35 -31.47 12.12
N SER A 36 -10.53 -30.98 11.18
CA SER A 36 -9.82 -31.83 10.21
C SER A 36 -8.92 -32.85 10.92
N TRP A 37 -8.15 -32.39 11.92
CA TRP A 37 -7.31 -33.28 12.72
C TRP A 37 -8.11 -34.23 13.60
N ALA A 38 -9.24 -33.80 14.17
CA ALA A 38 -10.12 -34.67 14.94
C ALA A 38 -10.65 -35.83 14.08
N LEU A 39 -11.11 -35.54 12.87
CA LEU A 39 -11.58 -36.56 11.92
C LEU A 39 -10.48 -37.54 11.52
N VAL A 40 -9.24 -37.08 11.35
CA VAL A 40 -8.08 -37.94 11.08
C VAL A 40 -7.78 -38.86 12.26
N PHE A 41 -7.87 -38.37 13.49
CA PHE A 41 -7.53 -39.15 14.69
C PHE A 41 -8.64 -40.07 15.20
N GLU A 42 -9.91 -39.81 14.86
CA GLU A 42 -11.01 -40.72 15.16
C GLU A 42 -10.92 -42.03 14.37
N ARG A 43 -10.31 -42.01 13.19
CA ARG A 43 -10.12 -43.23 12.39
C ARG A 43 -8.97 -44.08 12.95
N LYS A 44 -9.24 -45.38 13.13
CA LYS A 44 -8.23 -46.36 13.60
C LYS A 44 -7.05 -46.49 12.61
N TYR A 45 -7.33 -46.31 11.33
CA TYR A 45 -6.38 -46.37 10.21
C TYR A 45 -6.74 -45.33 9.14
N PRO A 46 -6.38 -44.05 9.32
CA PRO A 46 -6.52 -43.09 8.23
C PRO A 46 -5.62 -43.52 7.08
N SER A 47 -6.15 -43.61 5.86
CA SER A 47 -5.32 -43.85 4.69
C SER A 47 -4.43 -42.62 4.44
N THR A 48 -3.23 -42.83 3.90
CA THR A 48 -2.30 -41.74 3.57
C THR A 48 -2.94 -40.70 2.65
N GLU A 49 -3.77 -41.17 1.72
CA GLU A 49 -4.52 -40.35 0.78
C GLU A 49 -5.49 -39.39 1.47
N GLN A 50 -6.18 -39.83 2.53
CA GLN A 50 -7.13 -38.99 3.27
C GLN A 50 -6.42 -37.89 4.05
N VAL A 51 -5.27 -38.20 4.65
CA VAL A 51 -4.44 -37.20 5.35
C VAL A 51 -3.95 -36.17 4.35
N PHE A 52 -3.46 -36.61 3.18
CA PHE A 52 -2.97 -35.72 2.14
C PHE A 52 -4.10 -34.83 1.58
N PHE A 53 -5.26 -35.41 1.30
CA PHE A 53 -6.44 -34.67 0.84
C PHE A 53 -6.88 -33.59 1.84
N LEU A 54 -6.94 -33.91 3.14
CA LEU A 54 -7.31 -32.94 4.16
C LEU A 54 -6.26 -31.82 4.31
N LEU A 55 -4.97 -32.15 4.17
CA LEU A 55 -3.91 -31.14 4.16
C LEU A 55 -4.04 -30.21 2.95
N ILE A 56 -4.25 -30.74 1.75
CA ILE A 56 -4.48 -29.94 0.54
C ILE A 56 -5.71 -29.06 0.72
N LEU A 57 -6.83 -29.62 1.19
CA LEU A 57 -8.06 -28.86 1.40
C LEU A 57 -7.86 -27.73 2.41
N SER A 58 -7.16 -27.99 3.52
CA SER A 58 -6.83 -26.97 4.51
C SER A 58 -5.92 -25.88 3.93
N ALA A 59 -4.96 -26.24 3.07
CA ALA A 59 -4.09 -25.30 2.38
C ALA A 59 -4.84 -24.47 1.35
N ILE A 60 -5.74 -25.08 0.56
CA ILE A 60 -6.57 -24.36 -0.41
C ILE A 60 -7.48 -23.36 0.31
N LEU A 61 -8.18 -23.79 1.36
CA LEU A 61 -9.03 -22.90 2.15
C LEU A 61 -8.20 -21.76 2.74
N PHE A 62 -7.03 -22.06 3.30
CA PHE A 62 -6.09 -21.06 3.76
C PHE A 62 -5.72 -20.05 2.67
N PHE A 63 -5.28 -20.51 1.51
CA PHE A 63 -4.92 -19.64 0.38
C PHE A 63 -6.10 -18.82 -0.13
N SER A 64 -7.30 -19.42 -0.22
CA SER A 64 -8.52 -18.70 -0.60
C SER A 64 -8.84 -17.59 0.39
N PHE A 65 -8.68 -17.81 1.70
CA PHE A 65 -8.89 -16.76 2.70
C PHE A 65 -7.83 -15.64 2.62
N VAL A 66 -6.57 -15.99 2.34
CA VAL A 66 -5.51 -14.98 2.14
C VAL A 66 -5.80 -14.13 0.88
N VAL A 67 -6.29 -14.75 -0.19
CA VAL A 67 -6.56 -14.08 -1.47
C VAL A 67 -7.88 -13.31 -1.46
N SER A 68 -8.92 -13.76 -0.73
CA SER A 68 -10.25 -13.11 -0.66
C SER A 68 -10.29 -11.82 0.17
N SER A 69 -9.16 -11.12 0.28
CA SER A 69 -9.08 -9.73 0.75
C SER A 69 -9.68 -8.77 -0.29
N VAL A 70 -10.94 -8.97 -0.68
CA VAL A 70 -11.66 -8.16 -1.68
C VAL A 70 -11.66 -6.65 -1.36
N PRO A 71 -11.76 -6.20 -0.08
CA PRO A 71 -11.67 -4.78 0.25
C PRO A 71 -10.34 -4.16 -0.19
N PHE A 72 -9.23 -4.91 -0.06
CA PHE A 72 -7.90 -4.49 -0.47
C PHE A 72 -7.81 -4.22 -1.99
N ALA A 73 -8.50 -5.01 -2.80
CA ALA A 73 -8.48 -4.84 -4.26
C ALA A 73 -9.12 -3.51 -4.69
N GLN A 74 -10.20 -3.09 -4.05
CA GLN A 74 -10.88 -1.83 -4.39
C GLN A 74 -10.06 -0.61 -3.96
N SER A 75 -9.53 -0.59 -2.74
CA SER A 75 -8.63 0.49 -2.31
C SER A 75 -7.38 0.52 -3.18
N SER A 76 -6.74 -0.62 -3.42
CA SER A 76 -5.56 -0.67 -4.31
C SER A 76 -5.86 -0.12 -5.71
N ALA A 77 -7.03 -0.42 -6.28
CA ALA A 77 -7.41 0.08 -7.60
C ALA A 77 -7.61 1.61 -7.61
N ARG A 78 -8.21 2.18 -6.56
CA ARG A 78 -8.40 3.64 -6.48
C ARG A 78 -7.09 4.37 -6.19
N HIS A 79 -6.25 3.85 -5.28
CA HIS A 79 -4.89 4.38 -5.05
C HIS A 79 -4.06 4.35 -6.33
N GLN A 80 -4.14 3.25 -7.10
CA GLN A 80 -3.49 3.15 -8.39
C GLN A 80 -4.03 4.18 -9.39
N ALA A 81 -5.34 4.47 -9.37
CA ALA A 81 -5.93 5.51 -10.21
C ALA A 81 -5.43 6.91 -9.83
N CYS A 82 -5.30 7.25 -8.54
CA CYS A 82 -4.71 8.53 -8.12
C CYS A 82 -3.25 8.66 -8.57
N ARG A 83 -2.47 7.57 -8.49
CA ARG A 83 -1.12 7.50 -9.04
C ARG A 83 -1.11 7.71 -10.56
N THR A 84 -1.97 7.02 -11.31
CA THR A 84 -2.07 7.17 -12.77
C THR A 84 -2.43 8.61 -13.17
N ASN A 85 -3.38 9.25 -12.47
CA ASN A 85 -3.71 10.66 -12.71
C ASN A 85 -2.49 11.56 -12.51
N LEU A 86 -1.73 11.35 -11.44
CA LEU A 86 -0.53 12.13 -11.16
C LEU A 86 0.60 11.88 -12.18
N GLU A 87 0.72 10.65 -12.72
CA GLU A 87 1.65 10.31 -13.80
C GLU A 87 1.24 10.96 -15.14
N GLU A 88 -0.06 11.07 -15.41
CA GLU A 88 -0.59 11.82 -16.56
C GLU A 88 -0.31 13.31 -16.43
N ILE A 89 -0.56 13.90 -15.25
CA ILE A 89 -0.20 15.28 -14.94
C ILE A 89 1.30 15.50 -15.11
N GLY A 90 2.15 14.60 -14.60
CA GLY A 90 3.60 14.70 -14.74
C GLY A 90 4.08 14.71 -16.18
N ARG A 91 3.54 13.84 -17.03
CA ARG A 91 3.86 13.83 -18.47
C ARG A 91 3.40 15.11 -19.17
N ALA A 92 2.20 15.60 -18.85
CA ALA A 92 1.70 16.87 -19.39
C ALA A 92 2.57 18.04 -18.95
N LEU A 93 2.99 18.06 -17.69
CA LEU A 93 3.85 19.09 -17.10
C LEU A 93 5.22 19.16 -17.79
N LEU A 94 5.87 18.01 -18.00
CA LEU A 94 7.16 17.96 -18.71
C LEU A 94 7.01 18.47 -20.16
N LYS A 95 5.97 18.06 -20.88
CA LYS A 95 5.71 18.53 -22.25
C LYS A 95 5.40 20.03 -22.32
N TYR A 96 4.67 20.55 -21.34
CA TYR A 96 4.40 21.98 -21.21
C TYR A 96 5.70 22.77 -20.99
N GLN A 97 6.56 22.27 -20.10
CA GLN A 97 7.84 22.91 -19.74
C GLN A 97 8.84 23.01 -20.92
N GLU A 98 8.72 22.14 -21.93
CA GLU A 98 9.51 22.25 -23.17
C GLU A 98 9.18 23.51 -23.99
N GLN A 99 7.98 24.06 -23.84
CA GLN A 99 7.46 25.16 -24.64
C GLN A 99 7.29 26.45 -23.85
N PHE A 100 7.02 26.34 -22.56
CA PHE A 100 6.66 27.46 -21.70
C PHE A 100 7.35 27.37 -20.34
N PRO A 101 7.69 28.50 -19.71
CA PRO A 101 8.14 28.48 -18.32
C PRO A 101 7.00 28.02 -17.40
N LEU A 102 7.34 27.34 -16.31
CA LEU A 102 6.35 26.96 -15.29
C LEU A 102 5.74 28.23 -14.66
N SER A 103 4.42 28.28 -14.60
CA SER A 103 3.68 29.34 -13.91
C SER A 103 2.84 28.73 -12.80
N PRO A 104 3.11 29.05 -11.51
CA PRO A 104 2.37 28.48 -10.41
C PRO A 104 0.90 28.91 -10.39
N GLU A 105 0.56 30.08 -10.93
CA GLU A 105 -0.78 30.63 -10.81
C GLU A 105 -1.83 29.84 -11.60
N ASN A 106 -1.50 29.38 -12.81
CA ASN A 106 -2.50 28.79 -13.70
C ASN A 106 -2.11 27.41 -14.27
N TRP A 107 -1.12 26.75 -13.67
CA TRP A 107 -0.58 25.48 -14.20
C TRP A 107 -1.68 24.44 -14.53
N ARG A 108 -2.71 24.28 -13.69
CA ARG A 108 -3.80 23.31 -13.97
C ARG A 108 -4.54 23.61 -15.28
N ALA A 109 -4.84 24.89 -15.53
CA ALA A 109 -5.50 25.31 -16.76
C ALA A 109 -4.56 25.21 -17.96
N ASP A 110 -3.30 25.60 -17.77
CA ASP A 110 -2.27 25.60 -18.79
C ASP A 110 -1.88 24.18 -19.25
N LEU A 111 -1.96 23.18 -18.36
CA LEU A 111 -1.73 21.77 -18.68
C LEU A 111 -2.90 21.10 -19.41
N LEU A 112 -4.09 21.69 -19.40
CA LEU A 112 -5.29 21.02 -19.92
C LEU A 112 -5.16 20.60 -21.39
N PRO A 113 -4.63 21.43 -22.31
CA PRO A 113 -4.40 21.00 -23.70
C PRO A 113 -3.52 19.75 -23.82
N PHE A 114 -2.49 19.65 -22.97
CA PHE A 114 -1.51 18.55 -22.96
C PHE A 114 -2.08 17.27 -22.34
N LEU A 115 -2.94 17.40 -21.34
CA LEU A 115 -3.69 16.28 -20.75
C LEU A 115 -4.70 15.72 -21.76
N LEU A 116 -5.41 16.59 -22.48
CA LEU A 116 -6.45 16.20 -23.43
C LEU A 116 -5.91 15.54 -24.69
N GLU A 117 -4.72 15.92 -25.15
CA GLU A 117 -4.07 15.34 -26.34
C GLU A 117 -3.88 13.81 -26.22
N ASN A 118 -3.61 13.32 -25.01
CA ASN A 118 -3.47 11.89 -24.73
C ASN A 118 -4.79 11.20 -24.38
N SER A 119 -5.83 11.97 -24.02
CA SER A 119 -7.14 11.43 -23.71
C SER A 119 -7.82 11.00 -25.01
N ARG A 120 -7.96 9.69 -25.23
CA ARG A 120 -8.62 9.12 -26.42
C ARG A 120 -10.13 9.44 -26.52
N SER A 121 -10.67 10.31 -25.66
CA SER A 121 -12.09 10.50 -25.45
C SER A 121 -12.47 11.96 -25.62
N SER A 122 -13.13 12.27 -26.73
CA SER A 122 -13.66 13.59 -27.12
C SER A 122 -14.86 14.09 -26.29
N LEU A 123 -15.00 13.66 -25.02
CA LEU A 123 -16.13 14.05 -24.18
C LEU A 123 -15.89 15.40 -23.48
N ALA A 124 -16.99 16.15 -23.31
CA ALA A 124 -17.13 17.48 -22.73
C ALA A 124 -16.00 17.91 -21.76
N LEU A 125 -15.23 18.93 -22.18
CA LEU A 125 -14.02 19.43 -21.53
C LEU A 125 -14.14 19.68 -20.02
N SER A 126 -15.30 20.14 -19.53
CA SER A 126 -15.45 20.54 -18.12
C SER A 126 -15.51 19.36 -17.15
N GLY A 127 -16.15 18.25 -17.54
CA GLY A 127 -16.26 17.06 -16.69
C GLY A 127 -14.95 16.27 -16.65
N VAL A 128 -14.28 16.14 -17.80
CA VAL A 128 -13.02 15.39 -17.91
C VAL A 128 -11.87 16.11 -17.21
N ALA A 129 -11.79 17.44 -17.33
CA ALA A 129 -10.75 18.24 -16.67
C ALA A 129 -10.79 18.09 -15.14
N ALA A 130 -11.98 18.18 -14.54
CA ALA A 130 -12.14 18.03 -13.09
C ALA A 130 -11.67 16.65 -12.60
N MET A 131 -11.99 15.58 -13.35
CA MET A 131 -11.60 14.22 -13.00
C MET A 131 -10.09 14.00 -13.06
N ALA A 132 -9.37 14.66 -13.97
CA ALA A 132 -7.91 14.55 -14.07
C ALA A 132 -7.20 15.10 -12.82
N PHE A 133 -7.75 16.18 -12.23
CA PHE A 133 -7.17 16.82 -11.04
C PHE A 133 -7.74 16.33 -9.71
N GLN A 134 -8.71 15.40 -9.74
CA GLN A 134 -9.29 14.79 -8.56
C GLN A 134 -8.65 13.43 -8.30
N CYS A 135 -8.44 13.09 -7.03
CA CYS A 135 -8.11 11.71 -6.65
C CYS A 135 -9.40 10.90 -6.43
N PRO A 136 -9.57 9.75 -7.11
CA PRO A 136 -10.71 8.85 -6.91
C PRO A 136 -10.92 8.30 -5.49
N GLU A 137 -9.88 8.30 -4.64
CA GLU A 137 -10.03 7.92 -3.22
C GLU A 137 -10.59 9.06 -2.35
N ASP A 138 -10.55 10.30 -2.82
CA ASP A 138 -11.10 11.44 -2.09
C ASP A 138 -12.63 11.47 -2.18
N THR A 139 -13.26 10.58 -1.41
CA THR A 139 -14.71 10.48 -1.30
C THR A 139 -15.35 11.65 -0.54
N ARG A 140 -14.55 12.49 0.13
CA ARG A 140 -15.03 13.62 0.92
C ARG A 140 -15.12 14.90 0.09
N SER A 141 -14.26 15.02 -0.91
CA SER A 141 -14.23 16.19 -1.78
C SER A 141 -15.39 16.17 -2.79
N ALA A 142 -16.05 17.30 -2.97
CA ALA A 142 -17.01 17.48 -4.04
C ALA A 142 -16.33 17.31 -5.42
N LYS A 143 -17.13 16.91 -6.42
CA LYS A 143 -16.69 16.52 -7.79
C LYS A 143 -15.92 17.59 -8.60
N ASN A 144 -15.70 18.78 -8.05
CA ASN A 144 -15.06 19.91 -8.74
C ASN A 144 -13.82 20.45 -7.99
N PHE A 145 -13.33 19.74 -6.99
CA PHE A 145 -12.15 20.15 -6.22
C PHE A 145 -10.90 19.39 -6.66
N ALA A 146 -9.75 20.06 -6.59
CA ALA A 146 -8.45 19.46 -6.84
C ALA A 146 -7.95 18.65 -5.64
N SER A 147 -7.25 17.56 -5.92
CA SER A 147 -6.48 16.76 -4.96
C SER A 147 -4.97 16.89 -5.17
N TYR A 148 -4.52 17.46 -6.28
CA TYR A 148 -3.09 17.63 -6.59
C TYR A 148 -2.71 19.11 -6.59
N PHE A 149 -1.66 19.45 -5.87
CA PHE A 149 -1.25 20.83 -5.63
C PHE A 149 0.23 21.02 -5.89
N ALA A 150 0.56 22.12 -6.55
CA ALA A 150 1.94 22.60 -6.59
C ALA A 150 2.36 23.13 -5.22
N ILE A 151 3.65 23.07 -4.94
CA ILE A 151 4.26 23.74 -3.79
C ILE A 151 4.85 25.05 -4.29
N VAL A 152 4.26 26.17 -3.90
CA VAL A 152 4.65 27.50 -4.39
C VAL A 152 5.37 28.24 -3.28
N ASP A 153 6.69 28.34 -3.42
CA ASP A 153 7.59 28.97 -2.47
C ASP A 153 8.85 29.45 -3.20
N PRO A 154 9.55 30.54 -2.76
CA PRO A 154 10.82 30.98 -3.34
C PRO A 154 11.90 29.90 -3.50
N HIS A 155 11.85 28.87 -2.65
CA HIS A 155 12.79 27.75 -2.66
C HIS A 155 12.26 26.54 -3.43
N SER A 156 11.07 26.63 -4.04
CA SER A 156 10.49 25.53 -4.80
C SER A 156 10.82 25.61 -6.30
N PRO A 157 10.73 24.50 -7.04
CA PRO A 157 10.96 24.48 -8.49
C PRO A 157 10.03 25.38 -9.32
N TRP A 158 8.96 25.91 -8.71
CA TRP A 158 7.92 26.68 -9.40
C TRP A 158 8.22 28.17 -9.50
N THR A 159 9.10 28.71 -8.64
CA THR A 159 9.37 30.15 -8.57
C THR A 159 10.84 30.49 -8.80
N GLY A 160 11.71 29.49 -8.87
CA GLY A 160 13.15 29.65 -9.07
C GLY A 160 13.53 30.19 -10.45
N SER A 161 14.73 30.77 -10.52
CA SER A 161 15.36 31.26 -11.77
C SER A 161 15.76 30.14 -12.75
N THR A 162 15.59 28.88 -12.36
CA THR A 162 15.90 27.72 -13.18
C THR A 162 14.80 27.50 -14.21
N ASN A 163 15.09 27.89 -15.46
CA ASN A 163 14.24 27.58 -16.62
C ASN A 163 14.12 26.07 -16.92
N SER A 164 14.85 25.21 -16.20
CA SER A 164 14.90 23.77 -16.45
C SER A 164 14.85 22.93 -15.18
N LEU A 165 13.86 22.03 -15.08
CA LEU A 165 13.77 21.00 -14.05
C LEU A 165 15.00 20.06 -14.02
N ALA A 166 15.65 19.86 -15.17
CA ALA A 166 16.85 19.03 -15.24
C ALA A 166 18.07 19.66 -14.55
N GLY A 167 18.04 20.98 -14.33
CA GLY A 167 19.11 21.75 -13.69
C GLY A 167 18.94 21.96 -12.20
N LEU A 168 17.97 21.30 -11.55
CA LEU A 168 17.73 21.43 -10.12
C LEU A 168 18.96 20.93 -9.32
N PRO A 169 19.52 21.74 -8.40
CA PRO A 169 20.65 21.37 -7.53
C PRO A 169 20.51 20.02 -6.81
N ASP A 170 19.35 19.71 -6.22
CA ASP A 170 19.08 18.43 -5.55
C ASP A 170 18.89 17.24 -6.51
N GLY A 171 18.81 17.54 -7.80
CA GLY A 171 18.50 16.62 -8.87
C GLY A 171 16.99 16.37 -9.00
N PRO A 172 16.49 16.23 -10.24
CA PRO A 172 15.06 16.13 -10.50
C PRO A 172 14.38 14.91 -9.85
N ALA A 173 15.13 13.85 -9.55
CA ALA A 173 14.61 12.63 -8.92
C ALA A 173 14.36 12.76 -7.41
N ASN A 174 14.82 13.85 -6.78
CA ASN A 174 14.77 14.10 -5.35
C ASN A 174 13.90 15.31 -4.97
N THR A 175 13.46 16.10 -5.95
CA THR A 175 12.61 17.27 -5.70
C THR A 175 11.16 17.03 -6.09
N ILE A 176 10.24 17.24 -5.15
CA ILE A 176 8.79 17.13 -5.36
C ILE A 176 8.25 18.38 -6.07
N LEU A 177 7.48 18.16 -7.14
CA LEU A 177 6.74 19.21 -7.86
C LEU A 177 5.29 19.33 -7.41
N LEU A 178 4.61 18.19 -7.30
CA LEU A 178 3.20 18.14 -6.94
C LEU A 178 2.98 17.18 -5.78
N LEU A 179 2.10 17.58 -4.89
CA LEU A 179 1.67 16.82 -3.73
C LEU A 179 0.20 16.45 -3.88
N GLU A 180 -0.13 15.20 -3.58
CA GLU A 180 -1.50 14.77 -3.36
C GLU A 180 -1.97 15.12 -1.94
N THR A 181 -3.13 15.75 -1.80
CA THR A 181 -3.74 16.02 -0.49
C THR A 181 -5.27 16.10 -0.57
N HIS A 182 -5.93 15.85 0.56
CA HIS A 182 -7.37 15.91 0.73
C HIS A 182 -7.85 17.11 1.54
N ASN A 183 -9.14 17.41 1.40
CA ASN A 183 -9.88 18.35 2.24
C ASN A 183 -9.42 19.82 2.17
N HIS A 184 -8.79 20.25 1.06
CA HIS A 184 -8.48 21.67 0.85
C HIS A 184 -9.67 22.46 0.27
N ASN A 185 -10.71 21.79 -0.25
CA ASN A 185 -11.89 22.41 -0.87
C ASN A 185 -11.51 23.53 -1.88
N VAL A 186 -10.47 23.27 -2.68
CA VAL A 186 -9.97 24.21 -3.70
C VAL A 186 -10.50 23.76 -5.05
N ALA A 187 -11.30 24.59 -5.70
CA ALA A 187 -11.86 24.28 -7.01
C ALA A 187 -10.71 23.99 -7.98
N TRP A 188 -10.84 23.02 -8.88
CA TRP A 188 -9.75 22.67 -9.80
C TRP A 188 -9.33 23.84 -10.70
N THR A 189 -10.25 24.79 -10.95
CA THR A 189 -10.01 26.04 -11.69
C THR A 189 -9.32 27.13 -10.86
N SER A 190 -9.13 26.91 -9.57
CA SER A 190 -8.48 27.89 -8.69
C SER A 190 -6.96 27.86 -8.87
N SER A 191 -6.36 29.05 -8.82
CA SER A 191 -4.91 29.25 -8.76
C SER A 191 -4.30 28.92 -7.39
N LYS A 192 -5.12 28.56 -6.40
CA LYS A 192 -4.63 28.26 -5.06
C LYS A 192 -3.80 26.96 -5.07
N ASN A 193 -2.63 27.04 -4.45
CA ASN A 193 -1.66 25.96 -4.28
C ASN A 193 -1.26 25.86 -2.80
N LEU A 194 -0.37 24.93 -2.47
CA LEU A 194 0.18 24.82 -1.12
C LEU A 194 1.36 25.78 -0.96
N SER A 195 1.40 26.47 0.17
CA SER A 195 2.64 27.06 0.67
C SER A 195 3.62 25.97 1.12
N PHE A 196 4.89 26.33 1.29
CA PHE A 196 5.92 25.41 1.77
C PHE A 196 5.55 24.77 3.12
N GLU A 197 5.14 25.58 4.10
CA GLU A 197 4.75 25.10 5.42
C GLU A 197 3.50 24.21 5.38
N GLU A 198 2.50 24.53 4.55
CA GLU A 198 1.34 23.65 4.37
C GLU A 198 1.76 22.29 3.76
N ALA A 199 2.70 22.27 2.82
CA ALA A 199 3.22 21.03 2.24
C ALA A 199 4.01 20.21 3.27
N VAL A 200 4.84 20.86 4.09
CA VAL A 200 5.53 20.21 5.22
C VAL A 200 4.52 19.63 6.21
N GLU A 201 3.46 20.36 6.55
CA GLU A 201 2.40 19.86 7.44
C GLU A 201 1.66 18.66 6.86
N VAL A 202 1.36 18.66 5.56
CA VAL A 202 0.78 17.50 4.88
C VAL A 202 1.75 16.31 4.98
N LEU A 203 3.05 16.55 4.74
CA LEU A 203 4.07 15.51 4.76
C LEU A 203 4.46 15.03 6.17
N CYS A 204 4.19 15.81 7.21
CA CYS A 204 4.46 15.41 8.60
C CYS A 204 3.19 14.90 9.31
N GLY A 205 2.01 15.08 8.70
CA GLY A 205 0.71 14.72 9.26
C GLY A 205 0.22 13.32 8.91
N GLN A 206 -0.89 12.90 9.55
CA GLN A 206 -1.50 11.57 9.39
C GLN A 206 -2.98 11.62 8.93
N ASN A 207 -3.46 12.70 8.30
CA ASN A 207 -4.89 12.78 7.92
C ASN A 207 -5.16 13.67 6.70
N ARG A 208 -4.15 13.79 5.83
CA ARG A 208 -4.22 14.61 4.63
C ARG A 208 -4.03 13.80 3.35
N CYS A 209 -3.73 12.51 3.48
CA CYS A 209 -3.44 11.58 2.37
C CYS A 209 -4.27 10.30 2.52
N HIS A 210 -3.88 9.21 1.86
CA HIS A 210 -4.64 7.96 1.83
C HIS A 210 -4.30 7.03 2.96
N TRP A 211 -5.32 6.39 3.53
CA TRP A 211 -5.11 5.24 4.38
C TRP A 211 -5.01 3.99 3.50
N ARG A 212 -3.80 3.43 3.39
CA ARG A 212 -3.59 2.17 2.69
C ARG A 212 -3.73 1.03 3.67
N GLU A 213 -4.78 0.22 3.51
CA GLU A 213 -4.85 -1.07 4.16
C GLU A 213 -3.65 -1.92 3.71
N GLY A 214 -2.80 -2.34 4.65
CA GLY A 214 -1.70 -3.24 4.33
C GLY A 214 -2.23 -4.61 3.88
N ARG A 215 -1.48 -5.30 3.02
CA ARG A 215 -1.70 -6.73 2.78
C ARG A 215 -1.56 -7.54 4.08
N LEU A 216 -1.84 -8.85 4.00
CA LEU A 216 -1.79 -9.75 5.16
C LEU A 216 -0.56 -9.55 6.05
N LEU A 217 0.62 -9.34 5.46
CA LEU A 217 1.89 -9.18 6.17
C LEU A 217 2.41 -7.74 6.19
N GLU A 218 1.69 -6.79 5.61
CA GLU A 218 2.11 -5.39 5.59
C GLU A 218 1.42 -4.62 6.73
N ARG A 219 2.14 -3.63 7.25
CA ARG A 219 1.59 -2.67 8.19
C ARG A 219 0.70 -1.69 7.43
N PRO A 220 -0.55 -1.46 7.88
CA PRO A 220 -1.36 -0.41 7.29
C PRO A 220 -0.72 0.95 7.63
N THR A 221 -0.73 1.87 6.67
CA THR A 221 -0.02 3.13 6.79
C THR A 221 -0.72 4.22 5.99
N TRP A 222 -0.49 5.46 6.38
CA TRP A 222 -0.83 6.60 5.54
C TRP A 222 0.16 6.70 4.39
N VAL A 223 -0.35 7.03 3.20
CA VAL A 223 0.42 7.09 1.95
C VAL A 223 0.04 8.34 1.18
N CYS A 224 1.04 9.09 0.74
CA CYS A 224 0.88 10.25 -0.14
C CYS A 224 1.50 9.95 -1.50
N ASN A 225 0.78 10.12 -2.61
CA ASN A 225 1.44 10.15 -3.91
C ASN A 225 2.04 11.53 -4.14
N VAL A 226 3.26 11.54 -4.66
CA VAL A 226 3.99 12.77 -4.97
C VAL A 226 4.60 12.65 -6.36
N LEU A 227 4.59 13.74 -7.11
CA LEU A 227 5.24 13.84 -8.41
C LEU A 227 6.62 14.47 -8.22
N PHE A 228 7.67 13.80 -8.69
CA PHE A 228 9.02 14.34 -8.72
C PHE A 228 9.29 15.13 -10.00
N ALA A 229 10.32 15.99 -9.95
CA ALA A 229 10.73 16.80 -11.09
C ALA A 229 11.27 16.00 -12.28
N ASP A 230 11.63 14.73 -12.09
CA ASP A 230 11.94 13.78 -13.17
C ASP A 230 10.70 13.16 -13.82
N GLY A 231 9.50 13.58 -13.40
CA GLY A 231 8.21 13.10 -13.88
C GLY A 231 7.76 11.78 -13.26
N LYS A 232 8.54 11.16 -12.37
CA LYS A 232 8.12 9.92 -11.71
C LYS A 232 7.19 10.21 -10.55
N VAL A 233 6.18 9.38 -10.41
CA VAL A 233 5.31 9.36 -9.22
C VAL A 233 5.79 8.31 -8.24
N ARG A 234 5.89 8.70 -6.97
CA ARG A 234 6.18 7.78 -5.87
C ARG A 234 5.12 7.92 -4.78
N SER A 235 4.92 6.83 -4.05
CA SER A 235 4.05 6.78 -2.88
C SER A 235 4.91 6.82 -1.62
N LEU A 236 4.80 7.87 -0.81
CA LEU A 236 5.56 8.02 0.44
C LEU A 236 4.70 7.58 1.63
N ASN A 237 5.26 6.75 2.50
CA ASN A 237 4.64 6.39 3.78
C ASN A 237 4.77 7.55 4.77
N MET A 238 3.68 7.87 5.45
CA MET A 238 3.55 9.01 6.34
C MET A 238 3.45 8.58 7.81
N PRO A 239 3.93 9.38 8.78
CA PRO A 239 4.49 10.73 8.62
C PRO A 239 5.99 10.72 8.28
N LEU A 240 6.44 11.74 7.55
CA LEU A 240 7.87 12.02 7.37
C LEU A 240 8.41 12.83 8.55
N THR A 241 9.73 12.80 8.75
CA THR A 241 10.38 13.81 9.60
C THR A 241 10.35 15.16 8.88
N ARG A 242 10.34 16.25 9.66
CA ARG A 242 10.29 17.60 9.09
C ARG A 242 11.50 17.85 8.19
N GLU A 243 12.67 17.43 8.62
CA GLU A 243 13.94 17.59 7.91
C GLU A 243 13.89 16.88 6.55
N PHE A 244 13.34 15.67 6.50
CA PHE A 244 13.22 14.90 5.27
C PHE A 244 12.14 15.49 4.33
N ALA A 245 11.02 15.96 4.89
CA ALA A 245 10.00 16.66 4.11
C ALA A 245 10.56 17.95 3.48
N VAL A 246 11.30 18.76 4.25
CA VAL A 246 11.96 19.97 3.76
C VAL A 246 12.94 19.65 2.63
N ALA A 247 13.79 18.64 2.82
CA ALA A 247 14.75 18.20 1.81
C ALA A 247 14.10 17.75 0.49
N LEU A 248 12.90 17.17 0.54
CA LEU A 248 12.18 16.76 -0.67
C LEU A 248 11.43 17.90 -1.35
N LEU A 249 11.11 18.99 -0.64
CA LEU A 249 10.29 20.11 -1.14
C LEU A 249 11.12 21.26 -1.70
N THR A 250 12.37 21.39 -1.25
CA THR A 250 13.33 22.41 -1.71
C THR A 250 13.97 22.05 -3.04
N ALA A 251 14.30 23.08 -3.82
CA ALA A 251 15.07 23.01 -5.05
C ALA A 251 16.51 23.48 -4.87
N ASP A 252 16.85 24.07 -3.72
CA ASP A 252 18.06 24.87 -3.56
C ASP A 252 19.35 24.04 -3.47
N GLY A 253 19.26 22.75 -3.18
CA GLY A 253 20.45 21.94 -2.96
C GLY A 253 20.92 21.95 -1.51
N GLY A 254 21.66 20.89 -1.18
CA GLY A 254 22.54 20.85 0.00
C GLY A 254 22.00 20.03 1.16
N GLU A 255 20.73 19.63 1.10
CA GLU A 255 20.18 18.63 1.97
C GLU A 255 20.68 17.24 1.58
N VAL A 256 20.97 16.41 2.59
CA VAL A 256 21.38 15.03 2.37
C VAL A 256 20.15 14.13 2.50
N ILE A 257 19.68 13.63 1.37
CA ILE A 257 18.64 12.59 1.33
C ILE A 257 19.34 11.24 1.36
N ASP A 258 19.21 10.51 2.47
CA ASP A 258 19.67 9.13 2.54
C ASP A 258 18.84 8.24 1.58
N PRO A 259 19.45 7.63 0.54
CA PRO A 259 18.72 6.77 -0.37
C PRO A 259 18.05 5.58 0.32
N GLY A 260 18.66 5.05 1.39
CA GLY A 260 18.11 3.93 2.15
C GLY A 260 16.85 4.31 2.92
N GLU A 261 16.85 5.48 3.56
CA GLU A 261 15.65 6.04 4.18
C GLU A 261 14.55 6.32 3.14
N PHE A 262 14.91 6.90 2.00
CA PHE A 262 13.95 7.18 0.94
C PHE A 262 13.29 5.93 0.36
N GLU A 263 14.08 4.87 0.12
CA GLU A 263 13.58 3.57 -0.33
C GLU A 263 12.65 2.97 0.73
N ARG A 264 13.05 2.97 2.00
CA ARG A 264 12.21 2.49 3.11
C ARG A 264 10.87 3.23 3.19
N LEU A 265 10.86 4.55 3.00
CA LEU A 265 9.64 5.35 3.01
C LEU A 265 8.77 5.12 1.77
N SER A 266 9.35 4.64 0.67
CA SER A 266 8.62 4.37 -0.58
C SER A 266 8.00 2.96 -0.63
N HIS A 267 8.40 2.05 0.26
CA HIS A 267 7.95 0.65 0.26
C HIS A 267 7.06 0.32 1.46
N PRO A 268 6.05 -0.55 1.31
CA PRO A 268 5.28 -1.04 2.45
C PRO A 268 6.18 -1.71 3.48
N GLU A 269 6.00 -1.37 4.77
CA GLU A 269 6.70 -2.05 5.86
C GLU A 269 6.02 -3.38 6.20
N PHE A 270 6.81 -4.42 6.46
CA PHE A 270 6.29 -5.68 6.99
C PHE A 270 5.85 -5.54 8.44
N ASP A 271 4.67 -6.07 8.76
CA ASP A 271 4.21 -6.27 10.12
C ASP A 271 4.79 -7.58 10.66
N TYR A 272 6.01 -7.50 11.22
CA TYR A 272 6.70 -8.67 11.79
C TYR A 272 5.87 -9.41 12.85
N LYS A 273 4.94 -8.75 13.55
CA LYS A 273 4.04 -9.44 14.50
C LYS A 273 3.17 -10.45 13.76
N LYS A 274 2.61 -10.06 12.63
CA LYS A 274 1.82 -10.96 11.77
C LYS A 274 2.69 -12.03 11.12
N VAL A 275 3.93 -11.71 10.73
CA VAL A 275 4.88 -12.70 10.19
C VAL A 275 5.18 -13.79 11.22
N TYR A 276 5.46 -13.42 12.47
CA TYR A 276 5.71 -14.39 13.54
C TYR A 276 4.45 -15.17 13.90
N ALA A 277 3.30 -14.52 13.98
CA ALA A 277 2.02 -15.18 14.24
C ALA A 277 1.67 -16.20 13.15
N LEU A 278 1.87 -15.84 11.87
CA LEU A 278 1.67 -16.71 10.74
C LEU A 278 2.61 -17.91 10.78
N SER A 279 3.89 -17.66 11.09
CA SER A 279 4.91 -18.70 11.19
C SER A 279 4.58 -19.69 12.33
N LEU A 280 4.15 -19.19 13.48
CA LEU A 280 3.69 -20.00 14.60
C LEU A 280 2.42 -20.79 14.24
N PHE A 281 1.46 -20.16 13.57
CA PHE A 281 0.25 -20.83 13.09
C PHE A 281 0.59 -21.99 12.15
N ALA A 282 1.48 -21.77 11.18
CA ALA A 282 1.93 -22.81 10.26
C ALA A 282 2.66 -23.96 10.99
N ALA A 283 3.50 -23.66 11.99
CA ALA A 283 4.15 -24.68 12.80
C ALA A 283 3.13 -25.52 13.60
N LEU A 284 2.14 -24.87 14.21
CA LEU A 284 1.09 -25.54 14.96
C LEU A 284 0.16 -26.38 14.08
N LEU A 285 -0.11 -25.93 12.85
CA LEU A 285 -0.88 -26.67 11.85
C LEU A 285 -0.23 -28.03 11.53
N LEU A 286 1.10 -28.07 11.44
CA LEU A 286 1.88 -29.27 11.09
C LEU A 286 2.22 -30.16 12.29
N LEU A 287 2.12 -29.67 13.52
CA LEU A 287 2.52 -30.41 14.72
C LEU A 287 1.89 -31.81 14.85
N PRO A 288 0.59 -32.03 14.57
CA PRO A 288 -0.01 -33.36 14.70
C PRO A 288 0.51 -34.37 13.66
N LEU A 289 1.07 -33.91 12.54
CA LEU A 289 1.68 -34.76 11.52
C LEU A 289 2.88 -35.52 12.08
N LEU A 290 3.68 -34.88 12.94
CA LEU A 290 4.83 -35.53 13.60
C LEU A 290 4.41 -36.76 14.42
N LYS A 291 3.25 -36.67 15.08
CA LYS A 291 2.67 -37.77 15.85
C LYS A 291 2.18 -38.92 14.96
N LEU A 292 1.63 -38.61 13.78
CA LEU A 292 1.27 -39.64 12.80
C LEU A 292 2.50 -40.36 12.26
N ILE A 293 3.57 -39.62 11.94
CA ILE A 293 4.84 -40.20 11.47
C ILE A 293 5.42 -41.15 12.51
N GLY A 294 5.40 -40.77 13.80
CA GLY A 294 5.84 -41.64 14.90
C GLY A 294 5.07 -42.98 14.96
N ARG A 295 3.73 -42.92 14.93
CA ARG A 295 2.87 -44.12 14.94
C ARG A 295 3.11 -45.03 13.73
N HIS A 296 3.36 -44.44 12.56
CA HIS A 296 3.64 -45.20 11.35
C HIS A 296 5.00 -45.92 11.44
N LYS A 297 6.02 -45.28 12.01
CA LYS A 297 7.32 -45.93 12.28
C LYS A 297 7.19 -47.09 13.27
N GLU A 298 6.47 -46.91 14.38
CA GLU A 298 6.21 -47.98 15.37
C GLU A 298 5.54 -49.21 14.72
N ARG A 299 4.53 -48.97 13.86
CA ARG A 299 3.84 -50.05 13.14
C ARG A 299 4.75 -50.82 12.20
N LYS A 300 5.61 -50.12 11.43
CA LYS A 300 6.57 -50.78 10.53
C LYS A 300 7.64 -51.55 11.30
N GLY A 301 8.07 -51.05 12.45
CA GLY A 301 9.02 -51.76 13.33
C GLY A 301 8.45 -53.06 13.90
N LEU A 302 7.17 -53.06 14.29
CA LEU A 302 6.47 -54.26 14.77
C LEU A 302 6.23 -55.32 13.68
N ALA A 303 6.15 -54.91 12.41
CA ALA A 303 5.97 -55.83 11.28
C ALA A 303 7.28 -56.49 10.80
N ALA A 304 8.44 -56.03 11.31
CA ALA A 304 9.75 -56.55 10.96
C ALA A 304 10.31 -57.59 11.97
N ILE A 305 9.54 -57.87 13.04
CA ILE A 305 9.84 -58.85 14.09
C ILE A 305 8.87 -60.02 13.93
#